data_AF-A0A0M4Q3L3-F1
#
_entry.id   AF-A0A0M4Q3L3-F1
#
_cell.length_a   1.000
_cell.length_b   1.000
_cell.length_c   1.000
_cell.angle_alpha   90.00
_cell.angle_beta   90.00
_cell.angle_gamma   90.00
#
_symmetry.space_group_name_H-M   'P 1'
#
loop_
_entity.id
_entity.type
_entity.pdbx_description
1 polymer ?
#
loop_
_entity_poly.entity_id
_entity_poly.type
_entity_poly.pdbx_seq_one_letter_code
_entity_poly.pdbx_strand_id
1 'polypeptide(L)'
;MTGPLRSGQFQLVPGDFTRAALHAPLDELTGVMEQNITSALDDGWAGLRFSGQMDHGLRRPGGQVLDEYDRRLDDAVRDHPLRALCVYDHLRYPDELIATMRSLHPAELTAAPLYDDSLLRVTEIGPARVRLAGEVDHANRPQVRRVLARLIDRVVRGEVGEGTLTADLSALRFVDVAGAVSLVHAADELPVSVRLRLVNLRPGVARLLERCGAGFAPQLEMSTRERHVLCPADALGLAGGAAE
;
A
#
# COMPACT_ATOMS: atom_id res chain seq x y z
N MET A 1 -8.55 1.22 -29.56
CA MET A 1 -7.81 0.68 -28.42
C MET A 1 -7.45 -0.76 -28.74
N THR A 2 -6.17 -1.04 -28.77
CA THR A 2 -5.60 -2.40 -28.68
C THR A 2 -5.31 -2.67 -27.21
N GLY A 3 -5.28 -3.94 -26.80
CA GLY A 3 -4.78 -4.33 -25.48
C GLY A 3 -5.74 -5.16 -24.60
N PRO A 4 -5.27 -5.58 -23.41
CA PRO A 4 -5.90 -6.61 -22.57
C PRO A 4 -7.35 -6.34 -22.18
N LEU A 5 -7.74 -5.06 -22.03
CA LEU A 5 -9.12 -4.65 -21.75
C LEU A 5 -10.08 -4.96 -22.91
N ARG A 6 -9.63 -4.82 -24.17
CA ARG A 6 -10.47 -5.07 -25.34
C ARG A 6 -10.56 -6.55 -25.70
N SER A 7 -9.52 -7.33 -25.38
CA SER A 7 -9.47 -8.77 -25.66
C SER A 7 -10.10 -9.63 -24.55
N GLY A 8 -10.63 -9.02 -23.48
CA GLY A 8 -11.19 -9.74 -22.33
C GLY A 8 -10.17 -10.34 -21.37
N GLN A 9 -8.87 -10.24 -21.67
CA GLN A 9 -7.77 -10.75 -20.82
C GLN A 9 -7.63 -10.02 -19.49
N PHE A 10 -8.14 -8.78 -19.42
CA PHE A 10 -8.18 -8.00 -18.20
C PHE A 10 -9.56 -7.39 -18.03
N GLN A 11 -10.17 -7.67 -16.89
CA GLN A 11 -11.49 -7.16 -16.53
C GLN A 11 -11.37 -6.38 -15.23
N LEU A 12 -11.98 -5.19 -15.22
CA LEU A 12 -12.15 -4.39 -14.00
C LEU A 12 -13.51 -4.75 -13.41
N VAL A 13 -13.51 -5.37 -12.24
CA VAL A 13 -14.74 -5.68 -11.51
C VAL A 13 -15.13 -4.43 -10.69
N PRO A 14 -16.36 -3.91 -10.84
CA PRO A 14 -16.80 -2.74 -10.08
C PRO A 14 -16.73 -2.96 -8.56
N GLY A 15 -16.39 -1.89 -7.82
CA GLY A 15 -16.24 -1.95 -6.36
C GLY A 15 -17.50 -2.44 -5.64
N ASP A 16 -18.68 -1.99 -6.08
CA ASP A 16 -19.94 -2.40 -5.46
C ASP A 16 -20.24 -3.88 -5.64
N PHE A 17 -19.86 -4.47 -6.78
CA PHE A 17 -19.95 -5.91 -6.99
C PHE A 17 -19.02 -6.66 -6.03
N THR A 18 -17.75 -6.26 -5.94
CA THR A 18 -16.79 -6.91 -5.03
C THR A 18 -17.20 -6.77 -3.57
N ARG A 19 -17.79 -5.64 -3.18
CA ARG A 19 -18.33 -5.42 -1.83
C ARG A 19 -19.52 -6.32 -1.56
N ALA A 20 -20.47 -6.43 -2.49
CA ALA A 20 -21.61 -7.33 -2.35
C ALA A 20 -21.15 -8.79 -2.23
N ALA A 21 -20.24 -9.24 -3.09
CA ALA A 21 -19.67 -10.58 -3.05
C ALA A 21 -18.93 -10.87 -1.73
N LEU A 22 -18.18 -9.89 -1.20
CA LEU A 22 -17.52 -10.00 0.11
C LEU A 22 -18.50 -10.02 1.27
N HIS A 23 -19.75 -9.57 1.12
CA HIS A 23 -20.78 -9.67 2.14
C HIS A 23 -21.72 -10.85 1.95
N ALA A 24 -21.67 -11.51 0.80
CA ALA A 24 -22.47 -12.68 0.49
C ALA A 24 -22.06 -13.90 1.34
N PRO A 25 -22.97 -14.86 1.52
CA PRO A 25 -22.63 -16.21 1.95
C PRO A 25 -21.45 -16.77 1.16
N LEU A 26 -20.63 -17.58 1.82
CA LEU A 26 -19.36 -18.01 1.24
C LEU A 26 -19.54 -18.98 0.05
N ASP A 27 -20.56 -19.81 0.10
CA ASP A 27 -20.98 -20.70 -0.98
C ASP A 27 -21.32 -19.91 -2.25
N GLU A 28 -22.02 -18.78 -2.12
CA GLU A 28 -22.30 -17.90 -3.25
C GLU A 28 -21.01 -17.32 -3.85
N LEU A 29 -20.09 -16.83 -3.01
CA LEU A 29 -18.81 -16.32 -3.50
C LEU A 29 -17.98 -17.41 -4.20
N THR A 30 -17.96 -18.62 -3.63
CA THR A 30 -17.25 -19.77 -4.19
C THR A 30 -17.80 -20.09 -5.58
N GLY A 31 -19.12 -20.15 -5.72
CA GLY A 31 -19.77 -20.35 -7.01
C GLY A 31 -19.43 -19.26 -8.02
N VAL A 32 -19.35 -17.98 -7.60
CA VAL A 32 -18.89 -16.89 -8.46
C VAL A 32 -17.46 -17.11 -8.94
N MET A 33 -16.55 -17.58 -8.08
CA MET A 33 -15.16 -17.86 -8.49
C MET A 33 -15.08 -19.03 -9.46
N GLU A 34 -15.76 -20.14 -9.17
CA GLU A 34 -15.83 -21.33 -10.03
C GLU A 34 -16.39 -20.99 -11.42
N GLN A 35 -17.45 -20.18 -11.48
CA GLN A 35 -18.05 -19.71 -12.73
C GLN A 35 -17.05 -18.88 -13.54
N ASN A 36 -16.33 -17.94 -12.91
CA ASN A 36 -15.33 -17.12 -13.58
C ASN A 36 -14.13 -17.94 -14.08
N ILE A 37 -13.70 -18.94 -13.31
CA ILE A 37 -12.65 -19.88 -13.73
C ILE A 37 -13.12 -20.66 -14.96
N THR A 38 -14.33 -21.22 -14.92
CA THR A 38 -14.90 -22.00 -16.03
C THR A 38 -15.01 -21.16 -17.29
N SER A 39 -15.56 -19.95 -17.19
CA SER A 39 -15.66 -19.02 -18.32
C SER A 39 -14.29 -18.68 -18.91
N ALA A 40 -13.26 -18.47 -18.07
CA ALA A 40 -11.92 -18.19 -18.57
C ALA A 40 -11.33 -19.38 -19.34
N LEU A 41 -11.58 -20.60 -18.88
CA LEU A 41 -11.14 -21.82 -19.58
C LEU A 41 -11.90 -22.02 -20.90
N ASP A 42 -13.21 -21.80 -20.91
CA ASP A 42 -14.06 -21.89 -22.10
C ASP A 42 -13.67 -20.87 -23.17
N ASP A 43 -13.21 -19.69 -22.75
CA ASP A 43 -12.66 -18.65 -23.62
C ASP A 43 -11.23 -18.97 -24.13
N GLY A 44 -10.67 -20.12 -23.76
CA GLY A 44 -9.35 -20.58 -24.19
C GLY A 44 -8.17 -20.04 -23.39
N TRP A 45 -8.41 -19.43 -22.23
CA TRP A 45 -7.34 -18.99 -21.32
C TRP A 45 -6.84 -20.15 -20.46
N ALA A 46 -5.59 -20.07 -20.01
CA ALA A 46 -4.99 -21.11 -19.16
C ALA A 46 -5.48 -21.08 -17.70
N GLY A 47 -6.28 -20.08 -17.32
CA GLY A 47 -6.76 -19.88 -15.96
C GLY A 47 -7.01 -18.41 -15.63
N LEU A 48 -7.29 -18.16 -14.36
CA LEU A 48 -7.67 -16.84 -13.85
C LEU A 48 -6.59 -16.29 -12.91
N ARG A 49 -6.31 -14.99 -13.02
CA ARG A 49 -5.54 -14.24 -12.01
C ARG A 49 -6.42 -13.13 -11.48
N PHE A 50 -6.49 -12.97 -10.16
CA PHE A 50 -7.23 -11.87 -9.56
C PHE A 50 -6.47 -11.23 -8.40
N SER A 51 -6.75 -9.94 -8.19
CA SER A 51 -6.31 -9.19 -7.02
C SER A 51 -7.36 -8.13 -6.71
N GLY A 52 -7.47 -7.78 -5.43
CA GLY A 52 -8.46 -6.83 -4.95
C GLY A 52 -8.18 -6.33 -3.55
N GLN A 53 -8.79 -5.21 -3.20
CA GLN A 53 -8.82 -4.70 -1.83
C GLN A 53 -9.96 -5.40 -1.08
N MET A 54 -9.65 -6.07 0.03
CA MET A 54 -10.64 -6.81 0.83
C MET A 54 -11.01 -6.10 2.15
N ASP A 55 -10.71 -4.80 2.25
CA ASP A 55 -10.85 -4.03 3.49
C ASP A 55 -12.29 -3.92 3.97
N HIS A 56 -13.26 -3.98 3.06
CA HIS A 56 -14.69 -4.08 3.38
C HIS A 56 -15.03 -5.40 4.09
N GLY A 57 -14.23 -6.45 3.88
CA GLY A 57 -14.33 -7.74 4.56
C GLY A 57 -13.85 -7.71 6.01
N LEU A 58 -13.22 -6.62 6.49
CA LEU A 58 -12.86 -6.49 7.91
C LEU A 58 -14.07 -6.51 8.85
N ARG A 59 -15.27 -6.23 8.31
CA ARG A 59 -16.53 -6.25 9.05
C ARG A 59 -17.58 -6.99 8.23
N ARG A 60 -17.58 -8.33 8.28
CA ARG A 60 -18.59 -9.14 7.59
C ARG A 60 -19.90 -9.21 8.39
N PRO A 61 -21.07 -9.12 7.73
CA PRO A 61 -22.36 -9.43 8.33
C PRO A 61 -22.35 -10.86 8.88
N GLY A 62 -22.90 -11.07 10.07
CA GLY A 62 -22.91 -12.39 10.72
C GLY A 62 -21.74 -12.68 11.66
N GLY A 63 -20.80 -11.74 11.80
CA GLY A 63 -19.70 -11.83 12.78
C GLY A 63 -18.54 -12.72 12.34
N GLN A 64 -18.53 -13.22 11.10
CA GLN A 64 -17.41 -13.98 10.58
C GLN A 64 -16.16 -13.10 10.47
N VAL A 65 -15.07 -13.64 11.00
CA VAL A 65 -13.74 -13.02 10.95
C VAL A 65 -13.07 -13.30 9.60
N LEU A 66 -12.28 -12.35 9.12
CA LEU A 66 -11.69 -12.39 7.77
C LEU A 66 -10.79 -13.63 7.56
N ASP A 67 -10.12 -14.11 8.59
CA ASP A 67 -9.26 -15.30 8.52
C ASP A 67 -10.05 -16.59 8.28
N GLU A 68 -11.26 -16.71 8.84
CA GLU A 68 -12.13 -17.85 8.57
C GLU A 68 -12.64 -17.81 7.13
N TYR A 69 -12.96 -16.62 6.64
CA TYR A 69 -13.35 -16.39 5.25
C TYR A 69 -12.22 -16.78 4.28
N ASP A 70 -11.01 -16.24 4.46
CA ASP A 70 -9.89 -16.48 3.56
C ASP A 70 -9.50 -17.95 3.53
N ARG A 71 -9.53 -18.63 4.69
CA ARG A 71 -9.23 -20.06 4.78
C ARG A 71 -10.18 -20.91 3.93
N ARG A 72 -11.49 -20.65 4.05
CA ARG A 72 -12.47 -21.44 3.29
C ARG A 72 -12.47 -21.07 1.80
N LEU A 73 -12.16 -19.81 1.45
CA LEU A 73 -11.97 -19.43 0.05
C LEU A 73 -10.74 -20.15 -0.55
N ASP A 74 -9.61 -20.19 0.18
CA ASP A 74 -8.41 -20.93 -0.23
C ASP A 74 -8.71 -22.41 -0.45
N ASP A 75 -9.45 -23.05 0.46
CA ASP A 75 -9.85 -24.45 0.33
C ASP A 75 -10.72 -24.69 -0.91
N ALA A 76 -11.69 -23.81 -1.17
CA ALA A 76 -12.61 -23.97 -2.29
C ALA A 76 -11.95 -23.82 -3.66
N VAL A 77 -10.93 -22.97 -3.77
CA VAL A 77 -10.26 -22.69 -5.04
C VAL A 77 -8.94 -23.44 -5.23
N ARG A 78 -8.52 -24.24 -4.24
CA ARG A 78 -7.21 -24.91 -4.18
C ARG A 78 -6.87 -25.71 -5.42
N ASP A 79 -7.85 -26.43 -5.96
CA ASP A 79 -7.67 -27.37 -7.09
C ASP A 79 -7.98 -26.74 -8.45
N HIS A 80 -8.22 -25.43 -8.50
CA HIS A 80 -8.53 -24.70 -9.71
C HIS A 80 -7.32 -23.94 -10.27
N PRO A 81 -7.26 -23.64 -11.59
CA PRO A 81 -6.22 -22.83 -12.21
C PRO A 81 -6.39 -21.33 -11.88
N LEU A 82 -6.40 -21.00 -10.59
CA LEU A 82 -6.56 -19.67 -10.03
C LEU A 82 -5.27 -19.21 -9.36
N ARG A 83 -4.88 -17.96 -9.61
CA ARG A 83 -3.84 -17.29 -8.82
C ARG A 83 -4.41 -16.01 -8.22
N ALA A 84 -4.50 -16.00 -6.89
CA ALA A 84 -4.94 -14.85 -6.11
C ALA A 84 -3.74 -14.05 -5.61
N LEU A 85 -3.83 -12.72 -5.66
CA LEU A 85 -3.01 -11.83 -4.85
C LEU A 85 -3.91 -11.07 -3.88
N CYS A 86 -3.94 -11.54 -2.63
CA CYS A 86 -4.63 -10.89 -1.53
C CYS A 86 -3.77 -9.74 -0.99
N VAL A 87 -4.37 -8.55 -0.81
CA VAL A 87 -3.65 -7.35 -0.35
C VAL A 87 -4.13 -6.96 1.04
N TYR A 88 -3.23 -7.08 2.02
CA TYR A 88 -3.45 -6.67 3.40
C TYR A 88 -2.58 -5.44 3.72
N ASP A 89 -3.22 -4.30 3.97
CA ASP A 89 -2.55 -3.02 4.25
C ASP A 89 -2.40 -2.80 5.77
N HIS A 90 -1.17 -2.69 6.27
CA HIS A 90 -0.89 -2.35 7.68
C HIS A 90 -1.53 -1.03 8.16
N LEU A 91 -2.01 -0.15 7.26
CA LEU A 91 -2.77 1.04 7.65
C LEU A 91 -4.24 0.78 7.95
N ARG A 92 -4.78 -0.36 7.51
CA ARG A 92 -6.21 -0.73 7.63
C ARG A 92 -6.43 -1.98 8.48
N TYR A 93 -5.49 -2.93 8.45
CA TYR A 93 -5.58 -4.22 9.12
C TYR A 93 -4.76 -4.22 10.41
N PRO A 94 -5.28 -4.75 11.52
CA PRO A 94 -4.48 -4.97 12.74
C PRO A 94 -3.27 -5.88 12.46
N ASP A 95 -2.14 -5.61 13.10
CA ASP A 95 -0.90 -6.38 12.88
C ASP A 95 -1.07 -7.86 13.25
N GLU A 96 -1.92 -8.17 14.24
CA GLU A 96 -2.26 -9.53 14.64
C GLU A 96 -3.01 -10.27 13.52
N LEU A 97 -3.94 -9.59 12.83
CA LEU A 97 -4.67 -10.16 11.71
C LEU A 97 -3.73 -10.42 10.53
N ILE A 98 -2.80 -9.50 10.25
CA ILE A 98 -1.79 -9.68 9.20
C ILE A 98 -0.90 -10.89 9.52
N ALA A 99 -0.49 -11.07 10.78
CA ALA A 99 0.26 -12.25 11.19
C ALA A 99 -0.54 -13.55 10.97
N THR A 100 -1.85 -13.55 11.26
CA THR A 100 -2.72 -14.67 10.92
C THR A 100 -2.78 -14.91 9.41
N MET A 101 -2.95 -13.87 8.59
CA MET A 101 -3.00 -14.00 7.13
C MET A 101 -1.71 -14.59 6.55
N ARG A 102 -0.55 -14.20 7.09
CA ARG A 102 0.75 -14.80 6.72
C ARG A 102 0.81 -16.30 6.97
N SER A 103 0.14 -16.80 8.02
CA SER A 103 0.10 -18.23 8.32
C SER A 103 -0.85 -19.02 7.43
N LEU A 104 -1.88 -18.36 6.87
CA LEU A 104 -2.86 -19.00 5.98
C LEU A 104 -2.39 -19.06 4.52
N HIS A 105 -1.53 -18.14 4.10
CA HIS A 105 -1.09 -18.04 2.72
C HIS A 105 0.27 -18.72 2.49
N PRO A 106 0.42 -19.48 1.39
CA PRO A 106 1.67 -20.20 1.10
C PRO A 106 2.82 -19.28 0.67
N ALA A 107 2.52 -18.05 0.28
CA ALA A 107 3.51 -17.09 -0.19
C ALA A 107 3.14 -15.67 0.24
N GLU A 108 4.13 -14.92 0.74
CA GLU A 108 4.04 -13.49 0.99
C GLU A 108 4.89 -12.75 -0.04
N LEU A 109 4.25 -11.91 -0.86
CA LEU A 109 4.97 -11.00 -1.75
C LEU A 109 5.36 -9.75 -0.97
N THR A 110 6.51 -9.81 -0.30
CA THR A 110 7.13 -8.60 0.24
C THR A 110 8.04 -7.98 -0.83
N ALA A 111 7.94 -6.68 -1.06
CA ALA A 111 9.02 -5.97 -1.71
C ALA A 111 10.24 -6.08 -0.78
N ALA A 112 11.32 -6.72 -1.27
CA ALA A 112 12.55 -6.88 -0.51
C ALA A 112 12.96 -5.49 0.02
N PRO A 113 13.09 -5.32 1.34
CA PRO A 113 13.38 -4.02 1.89
C PRO A 113 14.77 -3.58 1.43
N LEU A 114 14.91 -2.29 1.10
CA LEU A 114 16.21 -1.66 0.90
C LEU A 114 17.03 -1.68 2.19
N TYR A 115 16.33 -1.73 3.34
CA TYR A 115 16.89 -1.86 4.67
C TYR A 115 15.85 -2.41 5.66
N ASP A 116 16.24 -3.34 6.53
CA ASP A 116 15.40 -3.86 7.61
C ASP A 116 16.28 -4.29 8.78
N ASP A 117 16.06 -3.72 9.97
CA ASP A 117 16.73 -4.09 11.21
C ASP A 117 15.75 -4.46 12.35
N SER A 118 14.51 -4.86 11.99
CA SER A 118 13.36 -5.09 12.88
C SER A 118 12.76 -3.85 13.56
N LEU A 119 13.54 -2.78 13.76
CA LEU A 119 13.04 -1.51 14.32
C LEU A 119 12.56 -0.56 13.21
N LEU A 120 13.25 -0.57 12.08
CA LEU A 120 12.97 0.22 10.89
C LEU A 120 13.04 -0.65 9.65
N ARG A 121 12.02 -0.51 8.80
CA ARG A 121 11.96 -1.07 7.46
C ARG A 121 11.85 0.05 6.43
N VAL A 122 12.71 0.00 5.42
CA VAL A 122 12.68 0.89 4.26
C VAL A 122 12.40 0.08 3.01
N THR A 123 11.33 0.40 2.29
CA THR A 123 10.88 -0.38 1.13
C THR A 123 10.66 0.54 -0.07
N GLU A 124 11.16 0.17 -1.25
CA GLU A 124 10.79 0.84 -2.51
C GLU A 124 9.37 0.40 -2.89
N ILE A 125 8.46 1.38 -3.01
CA ILE A 125 7.02 1.16 -3.27
C ILE A 125 6.61 1.69 -4.65
N GLY A 126 7.58 2.09 -5.47
CA GLY A 126 7.42 2.60 -6.81
C GLY A 126 8.66 3.36 -7.29
N PRO A 127 8.73 3.76 -8.56
CA PRO A 127 9.84 4.56 -9.07
C PRO A 127 10.00 5.84 -8.27
N ALA A 128 11.21 6.07 -7.73
CA ALA A 128 11.50 7.21 -6.85
C ALA A 128 10.51 7.37 -5.67
N ARG A 129 9.94 6.26 -5.18
CA ARG A 129 9.01 6.24 -4.05
C ARG A 129 9.41 5.20 -3.02
N VAL A 130 9.57 5.62 -1.76
CA VAL A 130 9.90 4.72 -0.65
C VAL A 130 8.94 4.86 0.52
N ARG A 131 8.80 3.80 1.30
CA ARG A 131 8.14 3.81 2.61
C ARG A 131 9.17 3.65 3.71
N LEU A 132 9.08 4.48 4.76
CA LEU A 132 9.80 4.28 6.01
C LEU A 132 8.77 3.86 7.07
N ALA A 133 8.92 2.64 7.60
CA ALA A 133 8.03 2.06 8.60
C ALA A 133 8.81 1.67 9.85
N GLY A 134 8.35 2.08 11.03
CA GLY A 134 9.06 1.86 12.29
C GLY A 134 9.68 3.15 12.85
N GLU A 135 10.94 3.10 13.28
CA GLU A 135 11.55 4.16 14.08
C GLU A 135 12.97 4.49 13.60
N VAL A 136 13.28 5.77 13.39
CA VAL A 136 14.63 6.22 13.06
C VAL A 136 15.34 6.67 14.33
N ASP A 137 16.43 6.02 14.68
CA ASP A 137 17.20 6.31 15.89
C ASP A 137 18.70 6.40 15.60
N HIS A 138 19.50 6.51 16.67
CA HIS A 138 20.94 6.59 16.55
C HIS A 138 21.57 5.37 15.85
N ALA A 139 21.04 4.18 16.07
CA ALA A 139 21.60 2.93 15.56
C ALA A 139 21.41 2.80 14.04
N ASN A 140 20.24 3.19 13.54
CA ASN A 140 19.87 2.95 12.14
C ASN A 140 19.96 4.18 11.22
N ARG A 141 20.07 5.39 11.77
CA ARG A 141 20.23 6.64 11.00
C ARG A 141 21.31 6.59 9.90
N PRO A 142 22.51 6.01 10.10
CA PRO A 142 23.51 5.93 9.03
C PRO A 142 23.02 5.14 7.80
N GLN A 143 22.21 4.10 8.03
CA GLN A 143 21.66 3.27 6.95
C GLN A 143 20.51 3.99 6.24
N VAL A 144 19.66 4.72 6.97
CA VAL A 144 18.64 5.59 6.37
C VAL A 144 19.26 6.61 5.42
N ARG A 145 20.32 7.30 5.87
CA ARG A 145 21.05 8.26 5.05
C ARG A 145 21.61 7.59 3.79
N ARG A 146 22.20 6.40 3.93
CA ARG A 146 22.76 5.64 2.79
C ARG A 146 21.68 5.26 1.78
N VAL A 147 20.52 4.79 2.24
CA VAL A 147 19.40 4.41 1.36
C VAL A 147 18.86 5.63 0.62
N LEU A 148 18.58 6.73 1.33
CA LEU A 148 18.06 7.95 0.72
C LEU A 148 19.06 8.56 -0.28
N ALA A 149 20.35 8.63 0.07
CA ALA A 149 21.38 9.14 -0.84
C ALA A 149 21.43 8.34 -2.16
N ARG A 150 21.37 7.00 -2.09
CA ARG A 150 21.33 6.15 -3.29
C ARG A 150 20.11 6.42 -4.17
N LEU A 151 18.96 6.70 -3.57
CA LEU A 151 17.73 6.98 -4.31
C LEU A 151 17.76 8.38 -4.92
N ILE A 152 18.25 9.36 -4.17
CA ILE A 152 18.48 10.72 -4.65
C ILE A 152 19.43 10.69 -5.85
N ASP A 153 20.54 9.94 -5.79
CA ASP A 153 21.48 9.81 -6.91
C ASP A 153 20.81 9.29 -8.19
N ARG A 154 19.93 8.29 -8.07
CA ARG A 154 19.16 7.75 -9.22
C ARG A 154 18.23 8.83 -9.80
N VAL A 155 17.59 9.63 -8.96
CA VAL A 155 16.72 10.74 -9.39
C VAL A 155 17.53 11.85 -10.07
N VAL A 156 18.67 12.25 -9.49
CA VAL A 156 19.57 13.27 -10.04
C VAL A 156 20.08 12.87 -11.43
N ARG A 157 20.36 11.58 -11.65
CA ARG A 157 20.80 11.05 -12.96
C ARG A 157 19.65 10.89 -13.97
N GLY A 158 18.41 11.14 -13.57
CA GLY A 158 17.23 10.92 -14.42
C GLY A 158 16.92 9.44 -14.69
N GLU A 159 17.44 8.53 -13.87
CA GLU A 159 17.17 7.09 -14.01
C GLU A 159 15.76 6.72 -13.56
N VAL A 160 15.24 7.45 -12.55
CA VAL A 160 13.90 7.23 -11.99
C VAL A 160 13.28 8.54 -11.53
N GLY A 161 11.96 8.65 -11.71
CA GLY A 161 11.18 9.80 -11.27
C GLY A 161 11.47 11.09 -12.05
N GLU A 162 10.51 12.00 -12.04
CA GLU A 162 10.65 13.32 -12.69
C GLU A 162 11.24 14.32 -11.69
N GLY A 163 12.49 14.09 -11.27
CA GLY A 163 13.19 14.99 -10.33
C GLY A 163 12.63 14.99 -8.90
N THR A 164 11.76 14.06 -8.52
CA THR A 164 11.19 14.03 -7.16
C THR A 164 11.33 12.66 -6.53
N LEU A 165 11.97 12.59 -5.35
CA LEU A 165 11.93 11.43 -4.46
C LEU A 165 10.80 11.60 -3.44
N THR A 166 9.84 10.68 -3.42
CA THR A 166 8.75 10.69 -2.44
C THR A 166 9.00 9.65 -1.35
N ALA A 167 9.04 10.07 -0.09
CA ALA A 167 9.08 9.21 1.08
C ALA A 167 7.72 9.22 1.79
N ASP A 168 7.09 8.05 1.94
CA ASP A 168 5.88 7.82 2.70
C ASP A 168 6.22 7.50 4.16
N LEU A 169 5.84 8.41 5.06
CA LEU A 169 6.13 8.36 6.50
C LEU A 169 4.88 8.00 7.32
N SER A 170 3.82 7.48 6.70
CA SER A 170 2.57 7.07 7.39
C SER A 170 2.81 6.08 8.54
N ALA A 171 3.77 5.18 8.35
CA ALA A 171 4.16 4.15 9.31
C ALA A 171 5.41 4.51 10.13
N LEU A 172 5.96 5.71 9.97
CA LEU A 172 7.08 6.18 10.79
C LEU A 172 6.54 6.70 12.12
N ARG A 173 6.84 5.97 13.20
CA ARG A 173 6.33 6.25 14.55
C ARG A 173 7.20 7.23 15.31
N PHE A 174 8.51 7.19 15.06
CA PHE A 174 9.51 8.00 15.74
C PHE A 174 10.67 8.32 14.80
N VAL A 175 11.26 9.49 15.00
CA VAL A 175 12.56 9.89 14.44
C VAL A 175 13.26 10.74 15.48
N ASP A 176 14.52 10.44 15.77
CA ASP A 176 15.33 11.25 16.68
C ASP A 176 15.68 12.63 16.06
N VAL A 177 16.08 13.58 16.90
CA VAL A 177 16.39 14.95 16.45
C VAL A 177 17.46 14.96 15.38
N ALA A 178 18.51 14.16 15.54
CA ALA A 178 19.62 14.12 14.59
C ALA A 178 19.24 13.47 13.25
N GLY A 179 18.29 12.52 13.24
CA GLY A 179 17.68 11.96 12.05
C GLY A 179 16.82 12.98 11.33
N ALA A 180 16.01 13.74 12.06
CA ALA A 180 15.23 14.85 11.50
C ALA A 180 16.14 15.92 10.86
N VAL A 181 17.18 16.36 11.57
CA VAL A 181 18.19 17.28 11.02
C VAL A 181 18.87 16.69 9.78
N SER A 182 19.21 15.40 9.80
CA SER A 182 19.84 14.74 8.64
C SER A 182 18.93 14.74 7.41
N LEU A 183 17.61 14.59 7.57
CA LEU A 183 16.64 14.66 6.47
C LEU A 183 16.54 16.09 5.91
N VAL A 184 16.47 17.09 6.78
CA VAL A 184 16.39 18.50 6.37
C VAL A 184 17.66 18.91 5.62
N HIS A 185 18.84 18.59 6.15
CA HIS A 185 20.11 18.87 5.48
C HIS A 185 20.24 18.13 4.15
N ALA A 186 19.83 16.85 4.10
CA ALA A 186 19.88 16.09 2.85
C ALA A 186 18.99 16.71 1.77
N ALA A 187 17.88 17.36 2.14
CA ALA A 187 17.05 18.10 1.19
C ALA A 187 17.68 19.43 0.78
N ASP A 188 18.24 20.18 1.72
CA ASP A 188 18.89 21.48 1.47
C ASP A 188 20.09 21.37 0.50
N GLU A 189 20.83 20.25 0.57
CA GLU A 189 21.95 19.94 -0.32
C GLU A 189 21.54 19.47 -1.73
N LEU A 190 20.24 19.33 -2.02
CA LEU A 190 19.77 18.85 -3.33
C LEU A 190 19.97 19.89 -4.44
N PRO A 191 20.24 19.45 -5.69
CA PRO A 191 20.15 20.33 -6.85
C PRO A 191 18.77 20.98 -6.95
N VAL A 192 18.71 22.20 -7.51
CA VAL A 192 17.44 22.96 -7.69
C VAL A 192 16.41 22.20 -8.55
N SER A 193 16.85 21.27 -9.39
CA SER A 193 15.99 20.41 -10.21
C SER A 193 15.41 19.20 -9.46
N VAL A 194 15.83 18.96 -8.21
CA VAL A 194 15.42 17.78 -7.43
C VAL A 194 14.64 18.19 -6.17
N ARG A 195 13.65 17.39 -5.78
CA ARG A 195 12.84 17.56 -4.57
C ARG A 195 12.81 16.29 -3.73
N LEU A 196 12.80 16.47 -2.41
CA LEU A 196 12.45 15.43 -1.44
C LEU A 196 11.06 15.73 -0.88
N ARG A 197 10.09 14.86 -1.16
CA ARG A 197 8.72 14.99 -0.68
C ARG A 197 8.44 13.99 0.43
N LEU A 198 8.18 14.47 1.65
CA LEU A 198 7.78 13.67 2.80
C LEU A 198 6.25 13.71 2.92
N VAL A 199 5.59 12.56 2.69
CA VAL A 199 4.12 12.48 2.71
C VAL A 199 3.59 11.67 3.88
N ASN A 200 2.33 11.92 4.24
CA ASN A 200 1.60 11.22 5.30
C ASN A 200 2.28 11.33 6.68
N LEU A 201 2.94 12.45 6.95
CA LEU A 201 3.64 12.68 8.22
C LEU A 201 2.65 12.62 9.40
N ARG A 202 3.05 11.91 10.46
CA ARG A 202 2.37 12.01 11.75
C ARG A 202 2.62 13.42 12.34
N PRO A 203 1.64 14.03 13.04
CA PRO A 203 1.79 15.40 13.55
C PRO A 203 3.02 15.61 14.45
N GLY A 204 3.43 14.59 15.23
CA GLY A 204 4.64 14.67 16.06
C GLY A 204 5.92 14.75 15.23
N VAL A 205 6.03 13.94 14.19
CA VAL A 205 7.18 13.92 13.26
C VAL A 205 7.25 15.22 12.46
N ALA A 206 6.12 15.69 11.94
CA ALA A 206 6.05 16.97 11.22
C ALA A 206 6.55 18.14 12.09
N ARG A 207 6.05 18.25 13.34
CA ARG A 207 6.50 19.29 14.28
C ARG A 207 8.00 19.22 14.58
N LEU A 208 8.56 18.01 14.68
CA LEU A 208 10.00 17.85 14.90
C LEU A 208 10.80 18.34 13.68
N LEU A 209 10.41 17.93 12.47
CA LEU A 209 11.06 18.38 11.23
C LEU A 209 11.02 19.90 11.07
N GLU A 210 9.88 20.53 11.37
CA GLU A 210 9.75 22.00 11.38
C GLU A 210 10.74 22.66 12.34
N ARG A 211 10.84 22.12 13.57
CA ARG A 211 11.82 22.62 14.57
C ARG A 211 13.28 22.37 14.16
N CYS A 212 13.52 21.40 13.30
CA CYS A 212 14.83 21.09 12.73
C CYS A 212 15.13 21.89 11.46
N GLY A 213 14.27 22.84 11.07
CA GLY A 213 14.52 23.77 9.97
C GLY A 213 13.89 23.37 8.64
N ALA A 214 12.92 22.44 8.62
CA ALA A 214 12.27 22.02 7.38
C ALA A 214 11.69 23.19 6.55
N GLY A 215 11.10 24.19 7.20
CA GLY A 215 10.59 25.39 6.53
C GLY A 215 11.65 26.26 5.84
N PHE A 216 12.94 25.99 6.05
CA PHE A 216 14.05 26.71 5.42
C PHE A 216 14.75 25.91 4.31
N ALA A 217 14.42 24.62 4.12
CA ALA A 217 15.01 23.78 3.08
C ALA A 217 14.15 23.85 1.80
N PRO A 218 14.57 24.58 0.74
CA PRO A 218 13.69 24.90 -0.38
C PRO A 218 13.33 23.70 -1.26
N GLN A 219 14.10 22.62 -1.20
CA GLN A 219 13.85 21.38 -1.92
C GLN A 219 13.07 20.35 -1.09
N LEU A 220 12.69 20.68 0.15
CA LEU A 220 11.91 19.83 1.03
C LEU A 220 10.42 20.19 0.95
N GLU A 221 9.60 19.21 0.63
CA GLU A 221 8.14 19.35 0.67
C GLU A 221 7.57 18.40 1.72
N MET A 222 6.63 18.89 2.52
CA MET A 222 6.03 18.11 3.60
C MET A 222 4.50 18.14 3.51
N SER A 223 3.87 16.98 3.62
CA SER A 223 2.43 16.87 3.84
C SER A 223 2.12 15.99 5.05
N THR A 224 1.35 16.55 5.97
CA THR A 224 0.82 15.80 7.11
C THR A 224 -0.29 14.88 6.66
N ARG A 225 -0.42 13.73 7.31
CA ARG A 225 -1.58 12.85 7.11
C ARG A 225 -2.83 13.63 7.50
N GLU A 226 -3.63 14.02 6.51
CA GLU A 226 -5.02 14.38 6.76
C GLU A 226 -5.70 13.13 7.30
N ARG A 227 -6.10 13.18 8.57
CA ARG A 227 -7.10 12.23 9.04
C ARG A 227 -8.38 12.59 8.31
N HIS A 228 -8.63 11.95 7.18
CA HIS A 228 -9.99 11.71 6.77
C HIS A 228 -10.60 10.86 7.88
N VAL A 229 -11.20 11.52 8.87
CA VAL A 229 -12.31 10.92 9.58
C VAL A 229 -13.30 10.70 8.46
N LEU A 230 -13.48 9.45 8.04
CA LEU A 230 -14.65 9.12 7.24
C LEU A 230 -15.84 9.48 8.13
N CYS A 231 -16.37 10.69 7.98
CA CYS A 231 -17.66 11.01 8.50
C CYS A 231 -18.62 10.08 7.74
N PRO A 232 -19.42 9.25 8.41
CA PRO A 232 -20.39 8.39 7.72
C PRO A 232 -21.30 9.16 6.75
N ALA A 233 -21.47 10.47 6.97
CA ALA A 233 -22.22 11.36 6.08
C ALA A 233 -21.53 11.65 4.73
N ASP A 234 -20.19 11.73 4.68
CA ASP A 234 -19.46 12.04 3.44
C ASP A 234 -19.45 10.84 2.46
N ALA A 235 -19.61 9.62 2.99
CA ALA A 235 -19.77 8.40 2.20
C ALA A 235 -21.14 8.31 1.49
N LEU A 236 -22.17 8.99 2.02
CA LEU A 236 -23.53 8.97 1.45
C LEU A 236 -23.69 9.99 0.29
N GLY A 237 -22.91 11.08 0.27
CA GLY A 237 -22.97 12.09 -0.79
C GLY A 237 -22.40 11.62 -2.14
N LEU A 238 -21.49 10.64 -2.13
CA LEU A 238 -20.91 10.06 -3.34
C LEU A 238 -21.76 8.94 -3.96
N ALA A 239 -22.74 8.40 -3.22
CA ALA A 239 -23.64 7.34 -3.68
C ALA A 239 -24.96 7.87 -4.29
N GLY A 240 -25.27 9.15 -4.12
CA GLY A 240 -26.54 9.75 -4.57
C GLY A 240 -26.55 10.29 -6.00
N GLY A 241 -25.46 10.15 -6.75
CA GLY A 241 -25.26 10.81 -8.05
C GLY A 241 -25.24 9.85 -9.24
N ALA A 242 -26.13 8.87 -9.32
CA ALA A 242 -26.36 8.08 -10.53
C ALA A 242 -27.74 7.39 -10.48
N ALA A 243 -28.81 8.19 -10.56
CA ALA A 243 -30.14 7.71 -10.89
C ALA A 243 -30.85 8.77 -11.74
N GLU A 244 -30.52 8.80 -13.03
CA GLU A 244 -31.40 9.18 -14.14
C GLU A 244 -31.08 8.30 -15.35
#